data_AF-A0A7C5UDL1-F1
#
_entry.id   AF-A0A7C5UDL1-F1
#
_cell.length_a   1.000
_cell.length_b   1.000
_cell.length_c   1.000
_cell.angle_alpha   90.00
_cell.angle_beta   90.00
_cell.angle_gamma   90.00
#
_symmetry.space_group_name_H-M   'P 1'
#
loop_
_entity.id
_entity.type
_entity.pdbx_description
1 polymer ?
#
loop_
_entity_poly.entity_id
_entity_poly.type
_entity_poly.pdbx_seq_one_letter_code
_entity_poly.pdbx_strand_id
1 'polypeptide(L)' 'MDLWITVPTYNEAENISKLVAAILQTLPNANVVVVDDNSQDGTAEIVNEMAKLDERVHLIRRPGKLGYASAILTGLNHAF' A
#
# COMPACT_ATOMS: atom_id res chain seq x y z
N MET A 1 -7.97 18.75 -2.23
CA MET A 1 -6.75 18.52 -1.44
C MET A 1 -6.70 17.03 -1.26
N ASP A 2 -5.71 16.39 -1.87
CA ASP A 2 -5.67 14.94 -1.96
C ASP A 2 -5.04 14.40 -0.68
N LEU A 3 -5.76 13.55 0.03
CA LEU A 3 -5.27 12.91 1.25
C LEU A 3 -4.61 11.59 0.88
N TRP A 4 -3.37 11.39 1.28
CA TRP A 4 -2.62 10.18 1.01
C TRP A 4 -2.31 9.41 2.29
N ILE A 5 -2.49 8.09 2.23
CA ILE A 5 -2.15 7.16 3.30
C ILE A 5 -1.07 6.21 2.80
N THR A 6 0.10 6.24 3.43
CA THR A 6 1.19 5.31 3.13
C THR A 6 1.12 4.08 4.02
N VAL A 7 1.24 2.89 3.43
CA VAL A 7 1.19 1.61 4.12
C VAL A 7 2.44 0.78 3.77
N PRO A 8 3.53 0.90 4.53
CA PRO A 8 4.64 -0.04 4.45
C PRO A 8 4.20 -1.46 4.78
N THR A 9 4.65 -2.46 4.03
CA THR A 9 4.16 -3.83 4.16
C THR A 9 5.22 -4.88 3.86
N TYR A 10 5.20 -5.98 4.61
CA TYR A 10 6.02 -7.18 4.38
C TYR A 10 5.31 -8.41 4.94
N ASN A 11 4.91 -9.35 4.08
CA ASN A 11 4.16 -10.56 4.39
C ASN A 11 2.87 -10.32 5.20
N GLU A 12 1.94 -9.56 4.62
CA GLU A 12 0.64 -9.20 5.23
C GLU A 12 -0.56 -9.64 4.38
N ALA A 13 -0.45 -10.74 3.62
CA ALA A 13 -1.50 -11.16 2.68
C ALA A 13 -2.88 -11.35 3.35
N GLU A 14 -2.91 -11.77 4.62
CA GLU A 14 -4.15 -11.97 5.38
C GLU A 14 -4.82 -10.66 5.86
N ASN A 15 -4.07 -9.56 5.85
CA ASN A 15 -4.45 -8.29 6.49
C ASN A 15 -4.59 -7.14 5.50
N ILE A 16 -3.78 -7.12 4.43
CA ILE A 16 -3.63 -5.94 3.58
C ILE A 16 -4.94 -5.51 2.92
N SER A 17 -5.75 -6.45 2.45
CA SER A 17 -7.03 -6.15 1.81
C SER A 17 -8.04 -5.55 2.80
N LYS A 18 -8.09 -6.07 4.02
CA LYS A 18 -8.98 -5.58 5.09
C LYS A 18 -8.58 -4.16 5.51
N LEU A 19 -7.27 -3.91 5.65
CA LEU A 19 -6.75 -2.60 6.05
C LEU A 19 -7.07 -1.55 4.99
N VAL A 20 -6.74 -1.81 3.72
CA VAL A 20 -6.99 -0.86 2.63
C VAL A 20 -8.49 -0.58 2.48
N ALA A 21 -9.33 -1.61 2.54
CA ALA A 21 -10.79 -1.44 2.50
C ALA A 21 -11.32 -0.59 3.67
N ALA A 22 -10.83 -0.83 4.90
CA ALA A 22 -11.24 -0.06 6.07
C ALA A 22 -10.80 1.43 5.98
N ILE A 23 -9.60 1.69 5.45
CA ILE A 23 -9.11 3.05 5.20
C ILE A 23 -10.04 3.76 4.22
N LEU A 24 -10.33 3.15 3.05
CA LEU A 24 -11.16 3.77 2.02
C LEU A 24 -12.63 3.90 2.43
N GLN A 25 -13.13 3.01 3.28
CA GLN A 25 -14.46 3.15 3.88
C GLN A 25 -14.53 4.34 4.85
N THR A 26 -13.47 4.56 5.62
CA THR A 26 -13.40 5.64 6.62
C THR A 26 -13.07 6.99 6.00
N LEU A 27 -12.24 6.98 4.95
CA LEU A 27 -11.75 8.14 4.22
C LEU A 27 -12.03 7.98 2.71
N PRO A 28 -13.28 8.17 2.24
CA PRO A 28 -13.68 7.87 0.87
C PRO A 28 -12.98 8.69 -0.22
N ASN A 29 -12.30 9.78 0.14
CA ASN A 29 -11.58 10.62 -0.82
C ASN A 29 -10.06 10.50 -0.68
N ALA A 30 -9.57 9.54 0.12
CA ALA A 30 -8.13 9.32 0.28
C ALA A 30 -7.59 8.36 -0.80
N ASN A 31 -6.32 8.54 -1.14
CA ASN A 31 -5.52 7.59 -1.89
C ASN A 31 -4.66 6.76 -0.91
N VAL A 32 -4.43 5.49 -1.22
CA VAL A 32 -3.62 4.57 -0.43
C VAL A 32 -2.46 4.07 -1.26
N VAL A 33 -1.23 4.34 -0.82
CA VAL A 33 -0.02 3.75 -1.41
C VAL A 33 0.52 2.67 -0.50
N VAL A 34 0.49 1.42 -0.98
CA VAL A 34 1.12 0.29 -0.31
C VAL A 34 2.55 0.16 -0.82
N VAL A 35 3.50 0.13 0.11
CA VAL A 35 4.93 -0.07 -0.18
C VAL A 35 5.31 -1.47 0.27
N ASP A 36 5.43 -2.39 -0.68
CA ASP A 36 5.72 -3.80 -0.43
C ASP A 36 7.23 -4.10 -0.47
N ASP A 37 7.74 -4.72 0.58
CA ASP A 37 9.15 -5.07 0.76
C ASP A 37 9.52 -6.45 0.18
N ASN A 38 9.01 -6.75 -1.02
CA ASN A 38 9.19 -8.02 -1.72
C ASN A 38 8.59 -9.21 -0.93
N SER A 39 7.33 -9.07 -0.52
CA SER A 39 6.60 -10.14 0.17
C SER A 39 6.51 -11.39 -0.70
N GLN A 40 6.57 -12.56 -0.06
CA GLN A 40 6.56 -13.88 -0.73
C GLN A 40 5.25 -14.65 -0.48
N ASP A 41 4.28 -14.02 0.17
CA ASP A 41 3.01 -14.62 0.62
C ASP A 41 1.80 -14.21 -0.24
N GLY A 42 2.02 -13.45 -1.32
CA GLY A 42 0.96 -12.94 -2.18
C GLY A 42 0.46 -11.52 -1.83
N THR A 43 1.08 -10.85 -0.85
CA THR A 43 0.67 -9.49 -0.45
C THR A 43 0.61 -8.52 -1.63
N ALA A 44 1.66 -8.47 -2.46
CA ALA A 44 1.74 -7.55 -3.58
C ALA A 44 0.67 -7.86 -4.65
N GLU A 45 0.41 -9.13 -4.90
CA GLU A 45 -0.58 -9.59 -5.86
C GLU A 45 -1.99 -9.18 -5.44
N ILE A 46 -2.31 -9.30 -4.15
CA ILE A 46 -3.59 -8.84 -3.59
C ILE A 46 -3.78 -7.35 -3.82
N VAL A 47 -2.77 -6.53 -3.48
CA VAL A 47 -2.84 -5.06 -3.68
C VAL A 47 -2.95 -4.72 -5.17
N ASN A 48 -2.23 -5.42 -6.04
CA ASN A 48 -2.31 -5.21 -7.48
C ASN A 48 -3.71 -5.48 -8.04
N GLU A 49 -4.40 -6.52 -7.56
CA GLU A 49 -5.80 -6.74 -7.95
C GLU A 49 -6.73 -5.64 -7.41
N MET A 50 -6.49 -5.14 -6.20
CA MET A 50 -7.25 -3.99 -5.66
C MET A 50 -7.05 -2.72 -6.50
N ALA A 51 -5.81 -2.44 -6.91
CA ALA A 51 -5.47 -1.28 -7.75
C ALA A 51 -6.12 -1.31 -9.14
N LYS A 52 -6.45 -2.49 -9.67
CA LYS A 52 -7.22 -2.63 -10.92
C LYS A 52 -8.70 -2.27 -10.75
N LEU A 53 -9.23 -2.42 -9.54
CA LEU A 53 -10.64 -2.18 -9.23
C LEU A 53 -10.91 -0.77 -8.70
N ASP A 54 -9.89 -0.13 -8.13
CA ASP A 54 -10.00 1.17 -7.49
C ASP A 54 -8.74 2.01 -7.76
N GLU A 55 -8.91 3.11 -8.50
CA GLU A 55 -7.82 4.00 -8.92
C GLU A 55 -7.11 4.69 -7.74
N ARG A 56 -7.72 4.69 -6.55
CA ARG A 56 -7.16 5.26 -5.32
C ARG A 56 -6.13 4.34 -4.67
N VAL A 57 -5.99 3.09 -5.11
CA VAL A 57 -5.06 2.11 -4.55
C VAL A 57 -3.81 2.02 -5.43
N HIS A 58 -2.65 2.25 -4.83
CA HIS A 58 -1.36 2.26 -5.50
C HIS A 58 -0.42 1.25 -4.85
N LEU A 59 0.43 0.61 -5.66
CA LEU A 59 1.42 -0.36 -5.22
C LEU A 59 2.82 0.08 -5.64
N ILE A 60 3.76 0.08 -4.69
CA ILE A 60 5.19 0.19 -4.94
C ILE A 60 5.85 -1.10 -4.45
N ARG A 61 6.45 -1.86 -5.36
CA ARG A 61 7.26 -3.04 -5.01
C ARG A 61 8.72 -2.64 -4.88
N ARG A 62 9.31 -2.88 -3.71
CA ARG A 62 10.74 -2.67 -3.46
C ARG A 62 11.50 -3.98 -3.68
N PRO A 63 12.81 -3.94 -3.98
CA PRO A 63 13.58 -5.16 -4.29
C PRO A 63 13.81 -6.08 -3.10
N GLY A 64 13.47 -5.65 -1.88
CA GLY A 64 13.63 -6.43 -0.66
C GLY A 64 13.28 -5.64 0.59
N LYS A 65 13.50 -6.27 1.74
CA LYS A 65 13.32 -5.66 3.06
C LYS A 65 14.43 -4.63 3.36
N LEU A 66 14.25 -3.41 2.86
CA LEU A 66 15.20 -2.30 2.99
C LEU A 66 14.98 -1.48 4.29
N GLY A 67 14.10 -1.94 5.18
CA GLY A 67 13.79 -1.33 6.45
C GLY A 67 12.51 -0.50 6.43
N TYR A 68 11.86 -0.40 7.59
CA TYR A 68 10.55 0.25 7.73
C TYR A 68 10.58 1.76 7.46
N ALA A 69 11.59 2.46 8.00
CA ALA A 69 11.72 3.91 7.79
C ALA A 69 11.91 4.27 6.30
N SER A 70 12.70 3.48 5.57
CA SER A 70 12.90 3.72 4.13
C SER A 70 11.61 3.43 3.33
N ALA A 71 10.77 2.48 3.77
CA ALA A 71 9.47 2.23 3.14
C ALA A 71 8.52 3.42 3.31
N ILE A 72 8.48 4.01 4.50
CA ILE A 72 7.72 5.25 4.77
C ILE A 72 8.20 6.35 3.82
N LEU A 73 9.51 6.59 3.72
CA LEU A 73 10.06 7.62 2.84
C LEU A 73 9.68 7.37 1.37
N THR A 74 9.73 6.12 0.92
CA THR A 74 9.27 5.75 -0.43
C THR A 74 7.81 6.14 -0.66
N GLY A 75 6.91 5.82 0.29
CA GLY A 75 5.49 6.16 0.18
C GLY A 75 5.22 7.66 0.25
N LEU A 76 5.91 8.39 1.14
CA LEU A 76 5.80 9.85 1.24
C LEU A 76 6.27 10.54 -0.04
N ASN A 77 7.33 10.05 -0.69
CA ASN A 77 7.81 10.60 -1.97
C ASN A 77 6.87 10.32 -3.15
N HIS A 78 6.02 9.30 -3.05
CA HIS A 78 4.99 9.02 -4.05
C HIS A 78 3.74 9.89 -3.86
N ALA A 79 3.38 10.14 -2.60
CA ALA A 79 2.20 10.87 -2.17
C ALA A 79 2.31 12.41 -2.29
N PHE A 80 3.38 12.91 -2.92
CA PHE A 80 3.73 14.33 -3.02
C PHE A 80 3.24 14.96 -4.33
#